data_AF-X1NCK4-F1
#
_entry.id   AF-X1NCK4-F1
#
_cell.length_a   1.000
_cell.length_b   1.000
_cell.length_c   1.000
_cell.angle_alpha   90.00
_cell.angle_beta   90.00
_cell.angle_gamma   90.00
#
_symmetry.space_group_name_H-M   'P 1'
#
loop_
_entity.id
_entity.type
_entity.pdbx_description
1 polymer ?
#
loop_
_entity_poly.entity_id
_entity_poly.type
_entity_poly.pdbx_seq_one_letter_code
_entity_poly.pdbx_strand_id
1 'polypeptide(L)'
;DGHRNCNIKLEPEETKKYNGICPVCGKPLTIGVLNRIEALSDRGEGFKLEGAVPFKSLVPLEEIIADAVSQGTGTKEVEKEYKNLIEKFGSEFNILLEVSPGNLEGVTLPEIAEGIIRVREGKVFKEPGYDGVYGKIRLFSQEEQKKLSKQETLF
;
A
#
# COMPACT_ATOMS: atom_id res chain seq x y z
N ASP A 1 -16.06 5.75 3.48
CA ASP A 1 -17.01 6.34 2.50
C ASP A 1 -16.38 7.55 1.84
N GLY A 2 -16.98 8.06 0.76
CA GLY A 2 -16.45 9.30 0.21
C GLY A 2 -17.22 9.87 -0.95
N HIS A 3 -16.71 11.00 -1.45
CA HIS A 3 -17.23 11.68 -2.62
C HIS A 3 -16.06 12.20 -3.44
N ARG A 4 -15.81 11.56 -4.59
CA ARG A 4 -14.65 11.80 -5.46
C ARG A 4 -14.54 13.24 -5.93
N ASN A 5 -15.67 13.87 -6.26
CA ASN A 5 -15.70 15.22 -6.82
C ASN A 5 -15.33 16.28 -5.78
N CYS A 6 -15.52 15.98 -4.49
CA CYS A 6 -15.19 16.87 -3.38
C CYS A 6 -13.90 16.45 -2.66
N ASN A 7 -13.21 15.41 -3.16
CA ASN A 7 -12.01 14.83 -2.56
C ASN A 7 -12.16 14.51 -1.05
N ILE A 8 -13.36 14.08 -0.65
CA ILE A 8 -13.68 13.77 0.74
C ILE A 8 -13.71 12.26 0.95
N LYS A 9 -13.07 11.83 2.03
CA LYS A 9 -13.11 10.47 2.55
C LYS A 9 -13.47 10.56 4.03
N LEU A 10 -14.42 9.73 4.46
CA LEU A 10 -14.97 9.74 5.80
C LEU A 10 -15.01 8.32 6.33
N GLU A 11 -14.64 8.16 7.60
CA GLU A 11 -14.89 6.90 8.32
C GLU A 11 -16.39 6.71 8.53
N PRO A 12 -16.89 5.47 8.72
CA PRO A 12 -18.32 5.23 8.86
C PRO A 12 -18.98 6.04 9.99
N GLU A 13 -18.27 6.24 11.10
CA GLU A 13 -18.73 7.09 12.21
C GLU A 13 -18.94 8.55 11.77
N GLU A 14 -18.06 9.09 10.93
CA GLU A 14 -18.18 10.44 10.40
C GLU A 14 -19.32 10.53 9.38
N THR A 15 -19.46 9.53 8.51
CA THR A 15 -20.58 9.44 7.57
C THR A 15 -21.92 9.46 8.30
N LYS A 16 -22.02 8.75 9.43
CA LYS A 16 -23.22 8.78 10.29
C LYS A 16 -23.48 10.19 10.84
N LYS A 17 -22.45 10.90 11.30
CA LYS A 17 -22.58 12.30 11.78
C LYS A 17 -23.11 13.24 10.69
N TYR A 18 -22.72 13.03 9.44
CA TYR A 18 -23.21 13.80 8.30
C TYR A 18 -24.47 13.21 7.63
N ASN A 19 -25.13 12.24 8.25
CA ASN A 19 -26.32 11.56 7.72
C ASN A 19 -26.16 11.03 6.28
N GLY A 20 -24.95 10.57 5.92
CA GLY A 20 -24.65 10.10 4.56
C GLY A 20 -24.58 11.20 3.51
N ILE A 21 -24.50 12.48 3.90
CA ILE A 21 -24.45 13.63 3.00
C ILE A 21 -23.04 14.22 2.98
N CYS A 22 -22.55 14.58 1.81
CA CYS A 22 -21.27 15.24 1.65
C CYS A 22 -21.32 16.65 2.27
N PRO A 23 -20.44 16.97 3.25
CA PRO A 23 -20.47 18.28 3.91
C PRO A 23 -20.02 19.43 3.01
N VAL A 24 -19.40 19.14 1.85
CA VAL A 24 -18.90 20.15 0.91
C VAL A 24 -19.96 20.57 -0.10
N CYS A 25 -20.75 19.63 -0.62
CA CYS A 25 -21.66 19.91 -1.74
C CYS A 25 -23.12 19.48 -1.51
N GLY A 26 -23.44 18.89 -0.35
CA GLY A 26 -24.81 18.46 -0.01
C GLY A 26 -25.35 17.26 -0.80
N LYS A 27 -24.53 16.61 -1.64
CA LYS A 27 -24.93 15.39 -2.38
C LYS A 27 -24.71 14.14 -1.52
N PRO A 28 -25.40 13.02 -1.78
CA PRO A 28 -25.15 11.77 -1.09
C PRO A 28 -23.69 11.30 -1.22
N LEU A 29 -23.13 10.76 -0.14
CA LEU A 29 -21.84 10.09 -0.14
C LEU A 29 -21.96 8.70 -0.75
N THR A 30 -20.89 8.23 -1.40
CA THR A 30 -20.77 6.83 -1.79
C THR A 30 -20.36 6.00 -0.56
N ILE A 31 -21.28 5.14 -0.13
CA ILE A 31 -21.06 4.23 1.00
C ILE A 31 -20.07 3.14 0.59
N GLY A 32 -19.00 3.01 1.38
CA GLY A 32 -17.91 2.08 1.16
C GLY A 32 -18.12 0.74 1.88
N VAL A 33 -17.25 -0.20 1.57
CA VAL A 33 -17.28 -1.57 2.12
C VAL A 33 -17.16 -1.56 3.65
N LEU A 34 -16.29 -0.73 4.21
CA LEU A 34 -16.08 -0.64 5.67
C LEU A 34 -17.37 -0.26 6.41
N ASN A 35 -18.12 0.73 5.90
CA ASN A 35 -19.40 1.13 6.49
C ASN A 35 -20.42 -0.02 6.45
N ARG A 36 -20.47 -0.77 5.34
CA ARG A 36 -21.34 -1.94 5.24
C ARG A 36 -20.95 -3.04 6.22
N ILE A 37 -19.65 -3.28 6.44
CA ILE A 37 -19.16 -4.23 7.45
C ILE A 37 -19.58 -3.78 8.84
N GLU A 38 -19.36 -2.52 9.20
CA GLU A 38 -19.72 -1.98 10.52
C GLU A 38 -21.23 -2.07 10.78
N ALA A 39 -22.06 -1.80 9.77
CA ALA A 39 -23.52 -1.90 9.89
C ALA A 39 -24.02 -3.34 10.12
N LEU A 40 -23.24 -4.36 9.73
CA LEU A 40 -23.58 -5.78 9.87
C LEU A 40 -22.84 -6.46 11.03
N SER A 41 -21.81 -5.81 11.58
CA SER A 41 -20.96 -6.42 12.60
C SER A 41 -21.69 -6.53 13.93
N ASP A 42 -21.61 -7.71 14.54
CA ASP A 42 -22.05 -7.99 15.91
C ASP A 42 -20.90 -7.86 16.92
N ARG A 43 -19.69 -7.51 16.45
CA ARG A 43 -18.45 -7.46 17.24
C ARG A 43 -17.75 -6.13 17.05
N GLY A 44 -16.99 -5.72 18.07
CA GLY A 44 -16.15 -4.53 18.01
C GLY A 44 -14.98 -4.67 17.03
N GLU A 45 -14.44 -3.53 16.62
CA GLU A 45 -13.25 -3.47 15.78
C GLU A 45 -12.07 -4.21 16.44
N GLY A 46 -11.29 -4.93 15.63
CA GLY A 46 -10.12 -5.68 16.10
C GLY A 46 -10.42 -7.02 16.76
N PHE A 47 -11.68 -7.45 16.84
CA PHE A 47 -12.02 -8.79 17.32
C PHE A 47 -11.36 -9.86 16.44
N LYS A 48 -10.58 -10.75 17.07
CA LYS A 48 -9.94 -11.89 16.41
C LYS A 48 -10.43 -13.18 17.05
N LEU A 49 -10.92 -14.10 16.21
CA LEU A 49 -11.26 -15.45 16.65
C LEU A 49 -10.00 -16.20 17.06
N GLU A 50 -10.10 -16.97 18.14
CA GLU A 50 -9.06 -17.89 18.55
C GLU A 50 -8.86 -18.96 17.45
N GLY A 51 -7.61 -19.16 17.03
CA GLY A 51 -7.28 -20.07 15.93
C GLY A 51 -7.56 -19.55 14.51
N ALA A 52 -7.93 -18.27 14.35
CA ALA A 52 -8.06 -17.69 13.01
C ALA A 52 -6.72 -17.69 12.26
N VAL A 53 -6.74 -18.17 11.01
CA VAL A 53 -5.58 -18.11 10.12
C VAL A 53 -5.28 -16.63 9.81
N PRO A 54 -4.05 -16.14 10.05
CA PRO A 54 -3.70 -14.76 9.77
C PRO A 54 -3.70 -14.50 8.26
N PHE A 55 -4.15 -13.31 7.86
CA PHE A 55 -3.98 -12.85 6.48
C PHE A 55 -2.68 -12.05 6.35
N LYS A 56 -2.09 -12.06 5.16
CA LYS A 56 -0.96 -11.20 4.79
C LYS A 56 -1.43 -10.19 3.75
N SER A 57 -1.16 -8.91 3.97
CA SER A 57 -1.35 -7.86 2.97
C SER A 57 -0.07 -7.73 2.15
N LEU A 58 -0.18 -7.92 0.84
CA LEU A 58 0.94 -7.77 -0.08
C LEU A 58 0.70 -6.57 -1.00
N VAL A 59 1.81 -6.05 -1.52
CA VAL A 59 1.86 -4.99 -2.52
C VAL A 59 2.57 -5.60 -3.74
N PRO A 60 2.10 -5.37 -4.98
CA PRO A 60 2.79 -5.88 -6.16
C PRO A 60 4.27 -5.49 -6.17
N LEU A 61 5.14 -6.41 -6.55
CA LEU A 61 6.59 -6.19 -6.54
C LEU A 61 6.97 -5.00 -7.44
N GLU A 62 6.29 -4.82 -8.57
CA GLU A 62 6.47 -3.65 -9.45
C GLU A 62 6.19 -2.32 -8.73
N GLU A 63 5.18 -2.25 -7.87
CA GLU A 63 4.86 -1.04 -7.08
C GLU A 63 5.95 -0.79 -6.02
N ILE A 64 6.49 -1.85 -5.42
CA ILE A 64 7.57 -1.76 -4.44
C ILE A 64 8.84 -1.22 -5.10
N ILE A 65 9.22 -1.78 -6.25
CA ILE A 65 10.39 -1.35 -7.01
C ILE A 65 10.19 0.10 -7.45
N ALA A 66 9.03 0.43 -8.01
CA ALA A 66 8.72 1.78 -8.48
C ALA A 66 8.85 2.83 -7.37
N ASP A 67 8.31 2.56 -6.18
CA ASP A 67 8.43 3.48 -5.04
C ASP A 67 9.87 3.58 -4.52
N ALA A 68 10.62 2.47 -4.52
CA ALA A 68 12.02 2.43 -4.12
C ALA A 68 12.93 3.26 -5.06
N VAL A 69 12.76 3.11 -6.37
CA VAL A 69 13.55 3.88 -7.36
C VAL A 69 12.94 5.25 -7.68
N SER A 70 11.84 5.63 -7.02
CA SER A 70 11.10 6.88 -7.27
C SER A 70 10.69 7.08 -8.75
N GLN A 71 10.28 5.99 -9.40
CA GLN A 71 9.81 5.98 -10.80
C GLN A 71 8.38 5.43 -10.91
N GLY A 72 7.79 5.48 -12.11
CA GLY A 72 6.51 4.84 -12.38
C GLY A 72 6.64 3.34 -12.59
N THR A 73 5.62 2.56 -12.24
CA THR A 73 5.59 1.09 -12.43
C THR A 73 5.81 0.63 -13.87
N GLY A 74 5.49 1.49 -14.85
CA GLY A 74 5.67 1.20 -16.28
C GLY A 74 7.02 1.64 -16.88
N THR A 75 8.02 2.04 -16.09
CA THR A 75 9.33 2.39 -16.64
C THR A 75 10.14 1.13 -16.99
N LYS A 76 11.02 1.25 -17.99
CA LYS A 76 11.90 0.16 -18.41
C LYS A 76 12.83 -0.31 -17.29
N GLU A 77 13.18 0.58 -16.37
CA GLU A 77 14.04 0.28 -15.23
C GLU A 77 13.31 -0.62 -14.22
N VAL A 78 12.07 -0.27 -13.87
CA VAL A 78 11.23 -1.11 -13.00
C VAL A 78 10.99 -2.48 -13.62
N GLU A 79 10.65 -2.54 -14.91
CA GLU A 79 10.42 -3.81 -15.61
C GLU A 79 11.69 -4.69 -15.64
N LYS A 80 12.86 -4.08 -15.85
CA LYS A 80 14.14 -4.79 -15.86
C LYS A 80 14.44 -5.38 -14.49
N GLU A 81 14.26 -4.61 -13.42
CA GLU A 81 14.56 -5.06 -12.07
C GLU A 81 13.56 -6.12 -11.60
N TYR A 82 12.29 -5.96 -11.93
CA TYR A 82 11.26 -6.98 -11.72
C TYR A 82 11.67 -8.31 -12.37
N LYS A 83 12.07 -8.30 -13.66
CA LYS A 83 12.51 -9.51 -14.35
C LYS A 83 13.77 -10.12 -13.74
N ASN A 84 14.77 -9.31 -13.37
CA ASN A 84 15.99 -9.76 -12.69
C ASN A 84 15.67 -10.51 -11.39
N LEU A 85 14.75 -9.99 -10.57
CA LEU A 85 14.32 -10.63 -9.35
C LEU A 85 13.57 -11.94 -9.60
N ILE A 86 12.65 -11.95 -10.57
CA ILE A 86 11.90 -13.16 -10.96
C ILE A 86 12.85 -14.24 -11.49
N GLU A 87 13.84 -13.90 -12.31
CA GLU A 87 14.82 -14.87 -12.83
C GLU A 87 15.67 -15.50 -11.72
N LYS A 88 16.02 -14.74 -10.68
CA LYS A 88 16.87 -15.21 -9.57
C LYS A 88 16.10 -15.97 -8.50
N PHE A 89 14.86 -15.57 -8.21
CA PHE A 89 14.07 -16.11 -7.10
C PHE A 89 12.81 -16.87 -7.54
N GLY A 90 12.56 -16.98 -8.84
CA GLY A 90 11.51 -17.80 -9.44
C GLY A 90 10.14 -17.13 -9.54
N SER A 91 9.57 -16.66 -8.43
CA SER A 91 8.22 -16.07 -8.43
C SER A 91 8.08 -14.86 -7.51
N GLU A 92 7.14 -13.99 -7.84
CA GLU A 92 6.83 -12.80 -7.04
C GLU A 92 6.41 -13.19 -5.62
N PHE A 93 5.54 -14.19 -5.46
CA PHE A 93 5.14 -14.65 -4.14
C PHE A 93 6.32 -15.16 -3.31
N ASN A 94 7.26 -15.89 -3.92
CA ASN A 94 8.46 -16.34 -3.23
C ASN A 94 9.30 -15.14 -2.75
N ILE A 95 9.49 -14.14 -3.61
CA ILE A 95 10.21 -12.90 -3.29
C ILE A 95 9.52 -12.12 -2.18
N LEU A 96 8.18 -12.03 -2.18
CA LEU A 96 7.43 -11.26 -1.19
C LEU A 96 7.23 -12.00 0.14
N LEU A 97 7.33 -13.33 0.18
CA LEU A 97 6.97 -14.11 1.36
C LEU A 97 8.13 -14.87 2.01
N GLU A 98 9.03 -15.47 1.23
CA GLU A 98 9.92 -16.52 1.71
C GLU A 98 11.41 -16.15 1.61
N VAL A 99 11.82 -15.38 0.58
CA VAL A 99 13.25 -15.04 0.36
C VAL A 99 13.82 -14.28 1.56
N SER A 100 15.01 -14.65 2.04
CA SER A 100 15.65 -14.00 3.19
C SER A 100 16.13 -12.58 2.86
N PRO A 101 16.15 -11.65 3.84
CA PRO A 101 16.66 -10.29 3.66
C PRO A 101 18.07 -10.24 3.04
N GLY A 102 19.01 -11.06 3.53
CA GLY A 102 20.38 -11.07 3.02
C GLY A 102 20.49 -11.54 1.55
N ASN A 103 19.59 -12.40 1.08
CA ASN A 103 19.55 -12.77 -0.33
C ASN A 103 19.02 -11.63 -1.20
N LEU A 104 18.04 -10.86 -0.71
CA LEU A 104 17.52 -9.68 -1.41
C LEU A 104 18.62 -8.61 -1.54
N GLU A 105 19.26 -8.26 -0.42
CA GLU A 105 20.34 -7.25 -0.39
C GLU A 105 21.54 -7.61 -1.27
N GLY A 106 21.82 -8.91 -1.48
CA GLY A 106 22.90 -9.35 -2.37
C GLY A 106 22.56 -9.30 -3.86
N VAL A 107 21.29 -9.10 -4.22
CA VAL A 107 20.79 -9.25 -5.61
C VAL A 107 20.21 -7.97 -6.17
N THR A 108 19.60 -7.15 -5.32
CA THR A 108 18.91 -5.91 -5.69
C THR A 108 19.43 -4.73 -4.87
N LEU A 109 18.91 -3.54 -5.19
CA LEU A 109 19.24 -2.33 -4.46
C LEU A 109 18.76 -2.41 -3.00
N PRO A 110 19.51 -1.87 -2.02
CA PRO A 110 19.12 -1.86 -0.61
C PRO A 110 17.70 -1.32 -0.37
N GLU A 111 17.29 -0.33 -1.16
CA GLU A 111 15.97 0.30 -1.12
C GLU A 111 14.85 -0.67 -1.50
N ILE A 112 15.08 -1.52 -2.51
CA ILE A 112 14.09 -2.51 -2.95
C ILE A 112 13.98 -3.62 -1.91
N ALA A 113 15.11 -4.09 -1.38
CA ALA A 113 15.12 -5.07 -0.30
C ALA A 113 14.38 -4.54 0.94
N GLU A 114 14.66 -3.29 1.34
CA GLU A 114 13.96 -2.62 2.44
C GLU A 114 12.47 -2.48 2.16
N GLY A 115 12.09 -2.10 0.93
CA GLY A 115 10.69 -1.99 0.51
C GLY A 115 9.94 -3.31 0.69
N ILE A 116 10.53 -4.44 0.25
CA ILE A 116 9.94 -5.77 0.42
C ILE A 116 9.79 -6.10 1.92
N ILE A 117 10.80 -5.80 2.73
CA ILE A 117 10.77 -6.05 4.19
C ILE A 117 9.67 -5.21 4.86
N ARG A 118 9.54 -3.93 4.52
CA ARG A 118 8.50 -3.03 5.04
C ARG A 118 7.09 -3.55 4.71
N VAL A 119 6.87 -4.08 3.50
CA VAL A 119 5.60 -4.72 3.12
C VAL A 119 5.31 -5.93 3.99
N ARG A 120 6.29 -6.83 4.18
CA ARG A 120 6.14 -8.03 5.02
C ARG A 120 5.79 -7.70 6.47
N GLU A 121 6.37 -6.63 7.00
CA GLU A 121 6.10 -6.14 8.36
C GLU A 121 4.82 -5.30 8.45
N GLY A 122 4.16 -5.00 7.33
CA GLY A 122 2.99 -4.13 7.28
C GLY A 122 3.29 -2.65 7.55
N LYS A 123 4.57 -2.25 7.55
CA LYS A 123 5.05 -0.88 7.78
C LYS A 123 4.97 -0.07 6.48
N VAL A 124 3.75 0.17 6.02
CA VAL A 124 3.48 0.93 4.78
C VAL A 124 2.49 2.05 5.06
N PHE A 125 2.69 3.20 4.41
CA PHE A 125 1.76 4.32 4.45
C PHE A 125 0.61 4.03 3.49
N LYS A 126 -0.61 4.01 4.03
CA LYS A 126 -1.82 3.67 3.27
C LYS A 126 -2.72 4.89 3.22
N GLU A 127 -2.99 5.38 2.02
CA GLU A 127 -4.08 6.31 1.78
C GLU A 127 -5.29 5.49 1.30
N PRO A 128 -6.40 5.43 2.07
CA PRO A 128 -7.54 4.60 1.69
C PRO A 128 -8.22 5.14 0.44
N GLY A 129 -8.69 4.22 -0.40
CA GLY A 129 -9.52 4.52 -1.56
C GLY A 129 -10.96 4.84 -1.17
N TYR A 130 -11.69 5.51 -2.05
CA TYR A 130 -13.08 5.90 -1.84
C TYR A 130 -13.75 6.22 -3.18
N ASP A 131 -15.06 6.00 -3.30
CA ASP A 131 -15.88 6.44 -4.45
C ASP A 131 -15.25 6.16 -5.85
N GLY A 132 -14.73 4.95 -6.05
CA GLY A 132 -14.08 4.52 -7.29
C GLY A 132 -12.65 5.02 -7.50
N VAL A 133 -12.09 5.76 -6.54
CA VAL A 133 -10.67 6.15 -6.50
C VAL A 133 -9.90 5.09 -5.71
N TYR A 134 -8.88 4.51 -6.34
CA TYR A 134 -7.99 3.56 -5.67
C TYR A 134 -7.22 4.22 -4.52
N GLY A 135 -6.97 3.43 -3.47
CA GLY A 135 -6.04 3.81 -2.43
C GLY A 135 -4.62 3.92 -2.97
N LYS A 136 -3.77 4.62 -2.26
CA LYS A 136 -2.35 4.74 -2.59
C LYS A 136 -1.52 4.11 -1.48
N ILE A 137 -0.51 3.35 -1.87
CA ILE A 137 0.47 2.78 -0.96
C ILE A 137 1.78 3.53 -1.20
N ARG A 138 2.46 3.90 -0.10
CA ARG A 138 3.83 4.41 -0.12
C ARG A 138 4.65 3.65 0.90
N LEU A 139 5.85 3.24 0.51
CA LEU A 139 6.80 2.54 1.35
C LEU A 139 7.76 3.50 2.02
N PHE A 140 8.13 4.56 1.32
CA PHE A 140 9.07 5.57 1.80
C PHE A 140 8.38 6.93 2.01
N SER A 141 8.83 7.65 3.02
CA SER A 141 8.46 9.05 3.22
C SER A 141 9.10 9.94 2.15
N GLN A 142 8.52 11.11 1.89
CA GLN A 142 9.10 12.08 0.96
C GLN A 142 10.51 12.53 1.36
N GLU A 143 10.85 12.48 2.66
CA GLU A 143 12.19 12.82 3.16
C GLU A 143 13.20 11.71 2.90
N GLU A 144 12.79 10.44 3.04
CA GLU A 144 13.61 9.28 2.71
C GLU A 144 13.89 9.23 1.21
N GLN A 145 12.87 9.42 0.36
CA GLN A 145 13.04 9.49 -1.10
C GLN A 145 14.03 10.59 -1.54
N LYS A 146 14.01 11.75 -0.86
CA LYS A 146 14.98 12.84 -1.10
C LYS A 146 16.40 12.52 -0.65
N LYS A 147 16.59 11.64 0.33
CA LYS A 147 17.92 11.17 0.76
C LYS A 147 18.46 10.12 -0.21
N LEU A 148 17.59 9.20 -0.64
CA LEU A 148 17.90 8.17 -1.64
C LEU A 148 18.34 8.78 -2.98
N SER A 149 17.59 9.76 -3.48
CA SER A 149 17.93 10.50 -4.72
C SER A 149 19.23 11.32 -4.62
N LYS A 150 19.72 11.65 -3.42
CA LYS A 150 20.95 12.45 -3.25
C LYS A 150 22.24 11.64 -3.22
N GLN A 151 22.18 10.32 -3.04
CA GLN A 151 23.39 9.49 -2.98
C GLN A 151 24.06 9.26 -4.35
N GLU A 152 23.46 9.69 -5.47
CA GLU A 152 24.11 9.64 -6.80
C GLU A 152 25.11 10.79 -7.07
N THR A 153 25.28 11.74 -6.13
CA THR A 153 26.20 12.89 -6.33
C THR A 153 27.30 12.96 -5.27
N LEU A 154 28.16 11.94 -5.20
CA LEU A 154 29.46 12.03 -4.55
C LEU A 154 30.50 11.27 -5.37
N PHE A 155 31.12 12.01 -6.31
CA PHE A 155 32.41 11.81 -7.01
C PHE A 155 32.76 10.44 -7.61
#